data_AF-V4TJ15-F1
#
_entry.id   AF-V4TJ15-F1
#
_cell.length_a   1.000
_cell.length_b   1.000
_cell.length_c   1.000
_cell.angle_alpha   90.00
_cell.angle_beta   90.00
_cell.angle_gamma   90.00
#
_symmetry.space_group_name_H-M   'P 1'
#
loop_
_entity.id
_entity.type
_entity.pdbx_description
1 polymer ?
#
loop_
_entity_poly.entity_id
_entity_poly.type
_entity_poly.pdbx_seq_one_letter_code
_entity_poly.pdbx_strand_id
1 'polypeptide(L)'
;MVSWNSVPLEITYQVLGWISFVAWSVSFYPQVILNFRRKSVVGLNFDFVLLNLTKHSSYMIYNVVLFFSSTVQQQYFQKYGRDQMIPVAANDVAFSMHAVLLTIITLFQIAIYERGVQKVSKISMAIVSVVWLAAAVCFFVALPNHSWLWLINFFKPS
;
A
#
# COMPACT_ATOMS: atom_id res chain seq x y z
N MET A 1 12.05 22.04 10.33
CA MET A 1 11.50 21.28 9.19
C MET A 1 12.13 21.87 7.95
N VAL A 2 12.71 21.04 7.10
CA VAL A 2 13.26 21.51 5.82
C VAL A 2 12.08 21.93 4.98
N SER A 3 11.98 23.23 4.73
CA SER A 3 10.94 23.80 3.88
C SER A 3 11.35 23.65 2.43
N TRP A 4 10.37 23.60 1.54
CA TRP A 4 10.61 23.73 0.12
C TRP A 4 11.40 25.00 -0.19
N ASN A 5 12.33 24.90 -1.13
CA ASN A 5 13.11 26.05 -1.59
C ASN A 5 12.21 27.14 -2.22
N SER A 6 11.02 26.76 -2.68
CA SER A 6 10.03 27.69 -3.23
C SER A 6 8.60 27.22 -2.97
N VAL A 7 7.75 28.15 -2.49
CA VAL A 7 6.31 27.91 -2.25
C VAL A 7 5.57 27.43 -3.52
N PRO A 8 5.85 27.97 -4.73
CA PRO A 8 5.23 27.45 -5.95
C PRO A 8 5.52 25.98 -6.23
N LEU A 9 6.71 25.49 -5.87
CA LEU A 9 7.08 24.09 -6.07
C LEU A 9 6.34 23.17 -5.10
N GLU A 10 6.18 23.59 -3.84
CA GLU A 10 5.37 22.89 -2.84
C GLU A 10 3.93 22.72 -3.29
N ILE A 11 3.29 23.82 -3.72
CA ILE A 11 1.90 23.80 -4.20
C ILE A 11 1.78 22.88 -5.43
N THR A 12 2.71 23.00 -6.37
CA THR A 12 2.73 22.18 -7.59
C THR A 12 2.85 20.70 -7.25
N TYR A 13 3.76 20.33 -6.35
CA TYR A 13 3.94 18.96 -5.87
C TYR A 13 2.66 18.40 -5.25
N GLN A 14 2.01 19.16 -4.37
CA GLN A 14 0.76 18.74 -3.72
C GLN A 14 -0.38 18.57 -4.74
N VAL A 15 -0.55 19.52 -5.66
CA VAL A 15 -1.61 19.46 -6.69
C VAL A 15 -1.42 18.25 -7.61
N LEU A 16 -0.20 18.02 -8.11
CA LEU A 16 0.10 16.86 -8.95
C LEU A 16 -0.08 15.54 -8.21
N GLY A 17 0.26 15.49 -6.92
CA GLY A 17 0.03 14.33 -6.06
C GLY A 17 -1.45 13.97 -5.95
N TRP A 18 -2.32 14.96 -5.73
CA TRP A 18 -3.77 14.76 -5.65
C TRP A 18 -4.42 14.42 -7.00
N ILE A 19 -3.96 15.04 -8.09
CA ILE A 19 -4.40 14.67 -9.46
C ILE A 19 -4.05 13.21 -9.74
N SER A 20 -2.83 12.80 -9.40
CA SER A 20 -2.37 11.42 -9.54
C SER A 20 -3.25 10.47 -8.72
N PHE A 21 -3.52 10.79 -7.45
CA PHE A 21 -4.43 10.03 -6.61
C PHE A 21 -5.79 9.80 -7.28
N VAL A 22 -6.42 10.85 -7.81
CA VAL A 22 -7.73 10.74 -8.47
C VAL A 22 -7.64 9.88 -9.73
N ALA A 23 -6.68 10.15 -10.60
CA ALA A 23 -6.50 9.42 -11.86
C ALA A 23 -6.30 7.91 -11.64
N TRP A 24 -5.44 7.56 -10.67
CA TRP A 24 -5.22 6.16 -10.31
C TRP A 24 -6.45 5.54 -9.64
N SER A 25 -7.14 6.27 -8.76
CA SER A 25 -8.34 5.77 -8.07
C SER A 25 -9.44 5.37 -9.04
N VAL A 26 -9.70 6.17 -10.08
CA VAL A 26 -10.70 5.87 -11.12
C VAL A 26 -10.47 4.49 -11.76
N SER A 27 -9.22 4.06 -11.90
CA SER A 27 -8.88 2.79 -12.55
C SER A 27 -9.34 1.55 -11.78
N PHE A 28 -9.60 1.65 -10.47
CA PHE A 28 -10.05 0.52 -9.65
C PHE A 28 -11.56 0.26 -9.75
N TYR A 29 -12.36 1.30 -10.01
CA TYR A 29 -13.83 1.21 -9.99
C TYR A 29 -14.45 0.33 -11.09
N PRO A 30 -13.97 0.33 -12.35
CA PRO A 30 -14.56 -0.47 -13.41
C PRO A 30 -14.70 -1.95 -13.04
N GLN A 31 -13.68 -2.54 -12.40
CA GLN A 31 -13.73 -3.94 -11.98
C GLN A 31 -14.78 -4.19 -10.89
N VAL A 32 -14.80 -3.33 -9.86
CA VAL A 32 -15.76 -3.42 -8.75
C VAL A 32 -17.20 -3.30 -9.26
N ILE A 33 -17.44 -2.34 -10.16
CA ILE A 33 -18.76 -2.10 -10.75
C ILE A 33 -19.16 -3.28 -11.64
N LEU A 34 -18.23 -3.81 -12.46
CA LEU A 34 -18.50 -4.93 -13.35
C LEU A 34 -18.91 -6.18 -12.56
N ASN A 35 -18.15 -6.52 -11.51
CA ASN A 35 -18.45 -7.63 -10.61
C ASN A 35 -19.83 -7.44 -9.96
N PHE A 36 -20.15 -6.22 -9.50
CA PHE A 36 -21.44 -5.92 -8.89
C PHE A 36 -22.62 -6.06 -9.87
N ARG A 37 -22.46 -5.60 -11.11
CA ARG A 37 -23.50 -5.68 -12.16
C ARG A 37 -23.73 -7.10 -12.63
N ARG A 38 -22.65 -7.89 -12.80
CA ARG A 38 -22.74 -9.27 -13.27
C ARG A 38 -23.12 -10.26 -12.17
N LYS A 39 -22.93 -9.90 -10.90
CA LYS A 39 -23.03 -10.82 -9.74
C LYS A 39 -22.17 -12.07 -9.92
N SER A 40 -21.10 -11.94 -10.71
CA SER A 40 -20.18 -12.99 -11.10
C SER A 40 -18.80 -12.37 -11.23
N VAL A 41 -17.79 -13.11 -10.75
CA VAL A 41 -16.37 -12.76 -10.86
C VAL A 41 -15.66 -13.66 -11.88
N VAL A 42 -16.40 -14.38 -12.72
CA VAL A 42 -15.84 -15.22 -13.78
C VAL A 42 -15.06 -14.35 -14.77
N GLY A 43 -13.79 -14.72 -14.99
CA GLY A 43 -12.84 -13.97 -15.84
C GLY A 43 -11.94 -12.99 -15.06
N LEU A 44 -12.19 -12.76 -13.77
CA LEU A 44 -11.25 -12.06 -12.89
C LEU A 44 -10.13 -13.02 -12.48
N ASN A 45 -8.88 -12.53 -12.49
CA ASN A 45 -7.75 -13.29 -12.00
C ASN A 45 -7.62 -13.12 -10.48
N PHE A 46 -7.94 -14.16 -9.72
CA PHE A 46 -7.90 -14.12 -8.24
C PHE A 46 -6.49 -14.00 -7.69
N ASP A 47 -5.50 -14.58 -8.36
CA ASP A 47 -4.09 -14.46 -7.97
C ASP A 47 -3.62 -13.01 -8.06
N PHE A 48 -4.02 -12.31 -9.13
CA PHE A 48 -3.73 -10.90 -9.30
C PHE A 48 -4.34 -10.05 -8.17
N VAL A 49 -5.59 -10.31 -7.79
CA VAL A 49 -6.24 -9.56 -6.69
C VAL A 49 -5.54 -9.82 -5.36
N LEU A 50 -5.16 -11.06 -5.08
CA LEU A 50 -4.45 -11.43 -3.85
C LEU A 50 -3.05 -10.79 -3.76
N LEU A 51 -2.30 -10.79 -4.88
CA LEU A 51 -0.99 -10.15 -4.95
C LEU A 51 -1.11 -8.62 -4.83
N ASN A 52 -2.12 -8.01 -5.45
CA ASN A 52 -2.40 -6.57 -5.28
C ASN A 52 -2.72 -6.22 -3.84
N LEU A 53 -3.49 -7.06 -3.12
CA LEU A 53 -3.75 -6.80 -1.70
C LEU A 53 -2.45 -6.75 -0.92
N THR A 54 -1.54 -7.69 -1.16
CA THR A 54 -0.24 -7.75 -0.48
C THR A 54 0.62 -6.52 -0.80
N LYS A 55 0.69 -6.15 -2.08
CA LYS A 55 1.40 -4.96 -2.56
C LYS A 55 0.85 -3.68 -1.93
N HIS A 56 -0.45 -3.44 -2.03
CA HIS A 56 -1.08 -2.22 -1.52
C HIS A 56 -1.04 -2.15 0.01
N SER A 57 -1.15 -3.29 0.70
CA SER A 57 -1.01 -3.33 2.16
C SER A 57 0.40 -2.99 2.61
N SER A 58 1.43 -3.52 1.93
CA SER A 58 2.83 -3.19 2.22
C SER A 58 3.10 -1.69 1.98
N TYR A 59 2.62 -1.16 0.85
CA TYR A 59 2.72 0.26 0.54
C TYR A 59 2.00 1.14 1.58
N MET A 60 0.81 0.73 2.01
CA MET A 60 0.06 1.43 3.06
C MET A 60 0.79 1.41 4.40
N ILE A 61 1.34 0.26 4.83
CA ILE A 61 2.12 0.16 6.07
C ILE A 61 3.31 1.12 6.03
N TYR A 62 4.08 1.11 4.93
CA TYR A 62 5.22 2.02 4.77
C TYR A 62 4.80 3.50 4.88
N ASN A 63 3.80 3.92 4.10
CA ASN A 63 3.37 5.32 4.07
C ASN A 63 2.74 5.76 5.38
N VAL A 64 1.80 5.00 5.94
CA VAL A 64 1.11 5.35 7.19
C VAL A 64 2.12 5.44 8.34
N VAL A 65 2.99 4.45 8.49
CA VAL A 65 3.94 4.43 9.61
C VAL A 65 4.97 5.55 9.47
N LEU A 66 5.55 5.77 8.29
CA LEU A 66 6.53 6.84 8.08
C LEU A 66 5.90 8.25 8.18
N PHE A 67 4.63 8.40 7.78
CA PHE A 67 3.91 9.68 7.85
C PHE A 67 3.46 10.05 9.26
N PHE A 68 2.96 9.10 10.05
CA PHE A 68 2.39 9.39 11.38
C PHE A 68 3.35 9.12 12.55
N SER A 69 4.30 8.18 12.43
CA SER A 69 5.16 7.80 13.56
C SER A 69 6.34 8.75 13.72
N SER A 70 6.28 9.60 14.74
CA SER A 70 7.39 10.49 15.09
C SER A 70 8.68 9.72 15.41
N THR A 71 8.59 8.53 16.00
CA THR A 71 9.74 7.67 16.29
C THR A 71 10.46 7.25 15.01
N VAL A 72 9.70 6.85 13.99
CA VAL A 72 10.27 6.42 12.70
C VAL A 72 10.84 7.61 11.93
N GLN A 73 10.18 8.77 12.00
CA GLN A 73 10.71 10.01 11.43
C GLN A 73 12.02 10.44 12.10
N GLN A 74 12.12 10.36 13.43
CA GLN A 74 13.35 10.64 14.15
C GLN A 74 14.48 9.71 13.71
N GLN A 75 14.22 8.40 13.58
CA GLN A 75 15.19 7.44 13.06
C GLN A 75 15.60 7.74 11.63
N TYR A 76 14.66 8.20 10.79
CA TYR A 76 14.94 8.62 9.43
C TYR A 76 15.92 9.81 9.40
N PHE A 77 15.65 10.85 10.19
CA PHE A 77 16.53 12.02 10.29
C PHE A 77 17.88 11.71 10.94
N GLN A 78 17.95 10.74 11.86
CA GLN A 78 19.22 10.25 12.41
C GLN A 78 20.07 9.55 11.33
N LYS A 79 19.43 8.80 10.42
CA LYS A 79 20.12 8.04 9.37
C LYS A 79 20.53 8.89 8.17
N TYR A 80 19.65 9.79 7.70
CA TYR A 80 19.83 10.54 6.46
C TYR A 80 20.12 12.04 6.66
N GLY A 81 20.06 12.52 7.90
CA GLY A 81 20.23 13.93 8.25
C GLY A 81 18.90 14.67 8.40
N ARG A 82 18.90 15.73 9.23
CA ARG A 82 17.71 16.57 9.47
C ARG A 82 17.36 17.48 8.29
N ASP A 83 18.29 17.62 7.34
CA ASP A 83 18.13 18.44 6.13
C ASP A 83 17.39 17.70 4.99
N GLN A 84 17.06 16.43 5.20
CA GLN A 84 16.28 15.64 4.24
C GLN A 84 14.77 15.77 4.52
N MET A 85 13.96 15.73 3.46
CA MET A 85 12.50 15.67 3.59
C MET A 85 12.04 14.22 3.79
N ILE A 86 10.93 14.05 4.52
CA ILE A 86 10.25 12.75 4.59
C ILE A 86 9.64 12.49 3.22
N PRO A 87 9.95 11.35 2.55
CA PRO A 87 9.59 11.10 1.17
C PRO A 87 8.14 10.60 1.00
N VAL A 88 7.26 10.91 1.95
CA VAL A 88 5.87 10.45 1.97
C VAL A 88 4.97 11.65 2.18
N ALA A 89 4.01 11.83 1.27
CA ALA A 89 3.02 12.88 1.35
C ALA A 89 1.62 12.34 1.71
N ALA A 90 0.71 13.24 2.08
CA ALA A 90 -0.64 12.85 2.50
C ALA A 90 -1.43 12.15 1.38
N ASN A 91 -1.20 12.51 0.12
CA ASN A 91 -1.81 11.87 -1.05
C ASN A 91 -1.36 10.40 -1.19
N ASP A 92 -0.12 10.05 -0.80
CA ASP A 92 0.38 8.67 -0.87
C ASP A 92 -0.32 7.78 0.17
N VAL A 93 -0.52 8.33 1.37
CA VAL A 93 -1.30 7.68 2.43
C VAL A 93 -2.75 7.49 1.97
N ALA A 94 -3.41 8.55 1.48
CA ALA A 94 -4.79 8.48 0.99
C ALA A 94 -4.95 7.46 -0.15
N PHE A 95 -4.03 7.47 -1.11
CA PHE A 95 -4.03 6.52 -2.23
C PHE A 95 -3.88 5.07 -1.76
N SER A 96 -2.90 4.80 -0.90
CA SER A 96 -2.62 3.44 -0.43
C SER A 96 -3.78 2.86 0.37
N MET A 97 -4.40 3.65 1.26
CA MET A 97 -5.60 3.26 2.01
C MET A 97 -6.79 2.98 1.09
N HIS A 98 -7.02 3.86 0.11
CA HIS A 98 -8.08 3.69 -0.88
C HIS A 98 -7.91 2.41 -1.71
N ALA A 99 -6.68 2.14 -2.18
CA ALA A 99 -6.36 0.96 -2.96
C ALA A 99 -6.54 -0.34 -2.15
N VAL A 100 -6.12 -0.36 -0.88
CA VAL A 100 -6.37 -1.50 0.02
C VAL A 100 -7.88 -1.71 0.20
N LEU A 101 -8.64 -0.66 0.47
CA LEU A 101 -10.09 -0.72 0.64
C LEU A 101 -10.79 -1.32 -0.60
N LEU A 102 -10.50 -0.82 -1.79
CA LEU A 102 -11.13 -1.34 -3.01
C LEU A 102 -10.68 -2.76 -3.35
N THR A 103 -9.46 -3.14 -3.00
CA THR A 103 -8.99 -4.52 -3.14
C THR A 103 -9.72 -5.46 -2.17
N ILE A 104 -9.95 -5.04 -0.91
CA ILE A 104 -10.75 -5.79 0.07
C ILE A 104 -12.19 -5.95 -0.43
N ILE A 105 -12.80 -4.89 -0.98
CA ILE A 105 -14.14 -4.97 -1.59
C ILE A 105 -14.14 -5.99 -2.73
N THR A 106 -13.12 -5.99 -3.57
CA THR A 106 -13.00 -6.97 -4.67
C THR A 106 -12.84 -8.40 -4.16
N LEU A 107 -12.06 -8.62 -3.09
CA LEU A 107 -11.95 -9.93 -2.44
C LEU A 107 -13.28 -10.39 -1.82
N PHE A 108 -14.02 -9.47 -1.21
CA PHE A 108 -15.37 -9.75 -0.70
C PHE A 108 -16.33 -10.14 -1.83
N GLN A 109 -16.25 -9.47 -2.98
CA GLN A 109 -17.00 -9.88 -4.18
C GLN A 109 -16.62 -11.28 -4.65
N ILE A 110 -15.32 -11.63 -4.65
CA ILE A 110 -14.85 -12.99 -4.98
C ILE A 110 -15.41 -14.05 -4.02
N ALA A 111 -15.59 -13.70 -2.74
CA ALA A 111 -16.10 -14.63 -1.74
C ALA A 111 -17.61 -14.92 -1.89
N ILE A 112 -18.40 -13.95 -2.38
CA ILE A 112 -19.87 -14.02 -2.41
C ILE A 112 -20.43 -14.33 -3.80
N TYR A 113 -19.81 -13.78 -4.86
CA TYR A 113 -20.32 -13.93 -6.22
C TYR A 113 -19.90 -15.23 -6.89
N GLU A 114 -20.56 -15.54 -8.00
CA GLU A 114 -20.26 -16.74 -8.77
C GLU A 114 -18.82 -16.69 -9.30
N ARG A 115 -18.03 -17.69 -8.93
CA ARG A 115 -16.61 -17.84 -9.31
C ARG A 115 -16.35 -18.93 -10.36
N GLY A 116 -17.39 -19.68 -10.73
CA GLY A 116 -17.25 -20.88 -11.57
C GLY A 116 -16.24 -21.87 -10.98
N VAL A 117 -15.34 -22.38 -11.82
CA VAL A 117 -14.27 -23.32 -11.44
C VAL A 117 -12.97 -22.65 -10.98
N GLN A 118 -12.89 -21.31 -11.03
CA GLN A 118 -11.67 -20.57 -10.71
C GLN A 118 -11.37 -20.63 -9.20
N LYS A 119 -10.10 -20.82 -8.86
CA LYS A 119 -9.58 -20.83 -7.49
C LYS A 119 -8.26 -20.06 -7.46
N VAL A 120 -7.90 -19.58 -6.28
CA VAL A 120 -6.57 -19.02 -6.04
C VAL A 120 -5.53 -20.12 -6.20
N SER A 121 -4.45 -19.85 -6.93
CA SER A 121 -3.35 -20.77 -7.10
C SER A 121 -2.63 -21.04 -5.77
N LYS A 122 -2.30 -22.30 -5.53
CA LYS A 122 -1.50 -22.70 -4.37
C LYS A 122 -0.14 -21.99 -4.33
N ILE A 123 0.42 -21.69 -5.50
CA ILE A 123 1.70 -20.97 -5.63
C ILE A 123 1.53 -19.53 -5.12
N SER A 124 0.48 -18.81 -5.57
CA SER A 124 0.21 -17.45 -5.10
C SER A 124 -0.04 -17.40 -3.60
N MET A 125 -0.81 -18.36 -3.06
CA MET A 125 -1.01 -18.49 -1.62
C MET A 125 0.31 -18.74 -0.88
N ALA A 126 1.18 -19.60 -1.40
CA ALA A 126 2.49 -19.86 -0.80
C ALA A 126 3.37 -18.60 -0.81
N ILE A 127 3.44 -17.88 -1.95
CA ILE A 127 4.20 -16.63 -2.07
C ILE A 127 3.74 -15.61 -1.03
N VAL A 128 2.43 -15.36 -0.98
CA VAL A 128 1.85 -14.40 -0.03
C VAL A 128 2.09 -14.83 1.41
N SER A 129 1.94 -16.12 1.72
CA SER A 129 2.22 -16.64 3.06
C SER A 129 3.69 -16.42 3.45
N VAL A 130 4.63 -16.73 2.55
CA VAL A 130 6.06 -16.51 2.81
C VAL A 130 6.38 -15.02 3.03
N VAL A 131 5.81 -14.12 2.21
CA VAL A 131 6.01 -12.68 2.36
C VAL A 131 5.52 -12.18 3.72
N TRP A 132 4.31 -12.57 4.13
CA TRP A 132 3.75 -12.13 5.42
C TRP A 132 4.41 -12.80 6.63
N LEU A 133 4.89 -14.04 6.48
CA LEU A 133 5.71 -14.69 7.52
C LEU A 133 7.05 -13.98 7.68
N ALA A 134 7.73 -13.64 6.57
CA ALA A 134 8.97 -12.86 6.62
C ALA A 134 8.74 -11.49 7.27
N ALA A 135 7.65 -10.81 6.92
CA ALA A 135 7.24 -9.55 7.55
C ALA A 135 7.05 -9.71 9.07
N ALA A 136 6.39 -10.79 9.52
CA ALA A 136 6.19 -11.07 10.93
C ALA A 136 7.53 -11.34 11.65
N VAL A 137 8.44 -12.11 11.04
CA VAL A 137 9.79 -12.34 11.58
C VAL A 137 10.55 -11.02 11.71
N CYS A 138 10.54 -10.17 10.68
CA CYS A 138 11.15 -8.84 10.73
C CYS A 138 10.58 -7.98 11.85
N PHE A 139 9.25 -8.04 12.09
CA PHE A 139 8.61 -7.33 13.20
C PHE A 139 9.17 -7.77 14.57
N PHE A 140 9.26 -9.09 14.80
CA PHE A 140 9.81 -9.61 16.06
C PHE A 140 11.31 -9.31 16.24
N VAL A 141 12.09 -9.23 15.16
CA VAL A 141 13.51 -8.84 15.19
C VAL A 141 13.68 -7.34 15.50
N ALA A 142 12.81 -6.49 14.96
CA ALA A 142 12.85 -5.05 15.19
C ALA A 142 12.37 -4.65 16.59
N LEU A 143 11.49 -5.46 17.22
CA LEU A 143 10.89 -5.19 18.52
C LEU A 143 11.91 -4.93 19.65
N PRO A 144 12.90 -5.81 19.92
CA PRO A 144 13.87 -5.60 21.01
C PRO A 144 14.86 -4.45 20.73
N ASN A 145 15.20 -4.22 19.46
CA ASN A 145 16.19 -3.22 19.05
C ASN A 145 15.57 -1.85 18.74
N HIS A 146 14.24 -1.71 18.92
CA HIS A 146 13.46 -0.55 18.50
C HIS A 146 13.77 -0.06 17.07
N SER A 147 14.15 -0.96 16.16
CA SER A 147 14.66 -0.60 14.82
C SER A 147 13.53 -0.43 13.80
N TRP A 148 12.61 0.48 14.09
CA TRP A 148 11.35 0.67 13.35
C TRP A 148 11.57 1.15 11.91
N LEU A 149 12.53 2.04 11.66
CA LEU A 149 12.88 2.47 10.31
C LEU A 149 13.40 1.31 9.46
N TRP A 150 14.18 0.41 10.05
CA TRP A 150 14.66 -0.78 9.35
C TRP A 150 13.49 -1.71 8.99
N LEU A 151 12.56 -1.92 9.93
CA LEU A 151 11.35 -2.70 9.70
C LEU A 151 10.50 -2.13 8.57
N ILE A 152 10.20 -0.83 8.57
CA ILE A 152 9.34 -0.27 7.52
C ILE A 152 10.00 -0.30 6.14
N ASN A 153 11.34 -0.22 6.07
CA ASN A 153 12.06 -0.32 4.80
C ASN A 153 11.91 -1.70 4.14
N PHE A 154 11.57 -2.75 4.89
CA PHE A 154 11.17 -4.05 4.32
C PHE A 154 9.91 -3.92 3.46
N PHE A 155 8.98 -3.04 3.84
CA PHE A 155 7.73 -2.78 3.11
C PHE A 155 7.85 -1.66 2.06
N LYS A 156 9.03 -1.01 1.96
CA LYS A 156 9.26 0.05 0.99
C LYS A 156 9.08 -0.52 -0.42
N PRO A 157 8.25 0.08 -1.27
CA PRO A 157 8.16 -0.33 -2.67
C PRO A 157 9.53 -0.11 -3.34
N SER A 158 10.03 -1.15 -4.00
CA SER A 158 11.27 -1.16 -4.79
C SER A 158 11.19 -0.22 -5.99
#